data_AF-A0A2G1ZRF3-F1
#
_entry.id   AF-A0A2G1ZRF3-F1
#
_cell.length_a   1.000
_cell.length_b   1.000
_cell.length_c   1.000
_cell.angle_alpha   90.00
_cell.angle_beta   90.00
_cell.angle_gamma   90.00
#
_symmetry.space_group_name_H-M   'P 1'
#
loop_
_entity.id
_entity.type
_entity.pdbx_description
1 polymer ?
#
loop_
_entity_poly.entity_id
_entity_poly.type
_entity_poly.pdbx_seq_one_letter_code
_entity_poly.pdbx_strand_id
1 'polypeptide(L)' 'MAKKQPRTHGNAETMAAKQREISVSEFFAKNRHLLGFDNPRKALLTTIKEAVDNALDACEEAGIMP' A
#
# COMPACT_ATOMS: atom_id res chain seq x y z
N MET A 1 12.29 14.89 44.77
CA MET A 1 13.06 14.57 43.55
C MET A 1 12.37 13.42 42.83
N ALA A 2 11.73 13.67 41.69
CA ALA A 2 10.99 12.64 40.95
C ALA A 2 11.97 11.71 40.21
N LYS A 3 11.93 10.41 40.49
CA LYS A 3 12.72 9.39 39.77
C LYS A 3 12.25 9.33 38.32
N LYS A 4 13.09 9.71 37.36
CA LYS A 4 12.87 9.48 35.93
C LYS A 4 12.88 7.97 35.68
N GLN A 5 11.77 7.43 35.17
CA GLN A 5 11.68 6.03 34.77
C GLN A 5 12.66 5.75 33.61
N PRO A 6 13.36 4.60 33.61
CA PRO A 6 14.28 4.24 32.53
C PRO A 6 13.49 4.03 31.24
N ARG A 7 13.94 4.66 30.15
CA ARG A 7 13.39 4.40 28.81
C ARG A 7 13.81 3.00 28.39
N THR A 8 12.91 2.04 28.51
CA THR A 8 13.11 0.70 27.96
C THR A 8 13.07 0.80 26.44
N HIS A 9 14.23 0.71 25.80
CA HIS A 9 14.30 0.48 24.36
C HIS A 9 13.78 -0.93 24.11
N GLY A 10 12.73 -1.06 23.28
CA GLY A 10 12.22 -2.37 22.89
C GLY A 10 13.33 -3.17 22.19
N ASN A 11 13.56 -4.40 22.62
CA ASN A 11 14.44 -5.34 21.94
C ASN A 11 13.75 -5.94 20.71
N ALA A 12 14.52 -6.59 19.82
CA ALA A 12 14.01 -7.15 18.58
C ALA A 12 12.83 -8.11 18.80
N GLU A 13 12.88 -8.91 19.87
CA GLU A 13 11.85 -9.88 20.23
C GLU A 13 10.52 -9.20 20.59
N THR A 14 10.56 -8.11 21.37
CA THR A 14 9.35 -7.34 21.72
C THR A 14 8.78 -6.55 20.55
N MET A 15 9.60 -6.19 19.55
CA MET A 15 9.15 -5.57 18.30
C MET A 15 8.53 -6.61 17.36
N ALA A 16 9.14 -7.78 17.22
CA ALA A 16 8.63 -8.88 16.41
C ALA A 16 7.28 -9.39 16.91
N ALA A 17 7.11 -9.52 18.23
CA ALA A 17 5.83 -9.92 18.85
C ALA A 17 4.67 -8.94 18.56
N LYS A 18 4.96 -7.70 18.14
CA LYS A 18 3.96 -6.69 17.75
C LYS A 18 3.66 -6.67 16.26
N GLN A 19 4.44 -7.38 15.44
CA GLN A 19 4.15 -7.47 14.02
C GLN A 19 2.85 -8.24 13.78
N ARG A 20 2.10 -7.80 12.77
CA ARG A 20 0.86 -8.45 12.34
C ARG A 20 1.01 -8.78 10.88
N GLU A 21 0.83 -10.05 10.54
CA GLU A 21 0.70 -10.47 9.16
C GLU A 21 -0.66 -10.00 8.64
N ILE A 22 -0.67 -9.41 7.46
CA ILE A 22 -1.87 -8.94 6.78
C ILE A 22 -1.79 -9.35 5.32
N SER A 23 -2.93 -9.67 4.73
CA SER A 23 -2.98 -9.89 3.29
C SER A 23 -2.68 -8.60 2.53
N VAL A 24 -2.14 -8.73 1.32
CA VAL A 24 -1.90 -7.60 0.41
C VAL A 24 -3.21 -6.82 0.16
N SER A 25 -4.33 -7.52 0.00
CA SER A 25 -5.64 -6.91 -0.17
C SER A 25 -6.08 -6.11 1.07
N GLU A 26 -5.85 -6.65 2.28
CA GLU A 26 -6.17 -5.95 3.53
C GLU A 26 -5.28 -4.71 3.74
N PHE A 27 -4.01 -4.79 3.36
CA PHE A 27 -3.10 -3.65 3.40
C PHE A 27 -3.63 -2.48 2.56
N PHE A 28 -4.01 -2.74 1.32
CA PHE A 28 -4.54 -1.69 0.44
C PHE A 28 -5.96 -1.24 0.80
N ALA A 29 -6.80 -2.14 1.30
CA ALA A 29 -8.13 -1.77 1.80
C ALA A 29 -8.04 -0.79 2.99
N LYS A 30 -7.08 -0.99 3.89
CA LYS A 30 -6.80 -0.06 5.01
C LYS A 30 -6.08 1.21 4.54
N ASN A 31 -5.30 1.14 3.46
CA ASN A 31 -4.45 2.22 2.98
C ASN A 31 -4.75 2.63 1.53
N ARG A 32 -6.04 2.89 1.21
CA ARG A 32 -6.50 3.21 -0.17
C ARG A 32 -5.77 4.38 -0.83
N HIS A 33 -5.29 5.33 -0.04
CA HIS A 33 -4.56 6.50 -0.53
C HIS A 33 -3.20 6.14 -1.18
N LEU A 34 -2.57 5.03 -0.78
CA LEU A 34 -1.30 4.57 -1.37
C LEU A 34 -1.43 4.19 -2.84
N LEU A 35 -2.64 3.78 -3.25
CA LEU A 35 -2.98 3.47 -4.64
C LEU A 35 -3.68 4.64 -5.35
N GLY A 36 -3.87 5.79 -4.68
CA GLY A 36 -4.60 6.92 -5.25
C GLY A 36 -6.14 6.83 -5.18
N PHE A 37 -6.70 5.91 -4.38
CA PHE A 37 -8.15 5.73 -4.20
C PHE A 37 -8.71 6.50 -2.99
N ASP A 38 -8.15 7.67 -2.69
CA ASP A 38 -8.53 8.50 -1.53
C ASP A 38 -9.89 9.20 -1.70
N ASN A 39 -10.26 9.56 -2.94
CA ASN A 39 -11.56 10.16 -3.26
C ASN A 39 -12.14 9.61 -4.57
N PRO A 40 -13.48 9.63 -4.78
CA PRO A 40 -14.11 9.01 -5.94
C PRO A 40 -13.63 9.55 -7.29
N ARG A 41 -13.35 10.85 -7.39
CA ARG A 41 -12.90 11.48 -8.64
C ARG A 41 -11.52 10.96 -9.04
N LYS A 42 -10.57 10.99 -8.10
CA LYS A 42 -9.22 10.49 -8.34
C LYS A 42 -9.21 8.97 -8.53
N ALA A 43 -9.99 8.24 -7.75
CA ALA A 43 -10.17 6.80 -7.90
C ALA A 43 -10.64 6.42 -9.31
N LEU A 44 -11.64 7.13 -9.86
CA LEU A 44 -12.12 6.90 -11.21
C LEU A 44 -11.03 7.14 -12.25
N LEU A 45 -10.32 8.27 -12.15
CA LEU A 45 -9.24 8.61 -13.06
C LEU A 45 -8.10 7.58 -12.99
N THR A 46 -7.67 7.21 -11.78
CA THR A 46 -6.64 6.19 -11.56
C THR A 46 -7.08 4.85 -12.14
N THR A 47 -8.33 4.43 -11.92
CA THR A 47 -8.84 3.16 -12.47
C THR A 47 -8.76 3.14 -13.99
N ILE A 48 -9.19 4.20 -14.65
CA ILE A 48 -9.16 4.28 -16.12
C ILE A 48 -7.72 4.35 -16.63
N LYS A 49 -6.87 5.17 -16.02
CA LYS A 49 -5.45 5.31 -16.38
C LYS A 49 -4.77 3.94 -16.35
N GLU A 50 -4.82 3.24 -15.22
CA GLU A 50 -4.17 1.94 -15.07
C GLU A 50 -4.79 0.89 -16.00
N ALA A 51 -6.10 0.91 -16.23
CA ALA A 51 -6.75 -0.01 -17.17
C ALA A 51 -6.28 0.20 -18.61
N VAL A 52 -6.13 1.45 -19.05
CA VAL A 52 -5.65 1.80 -20.38
C VAL A 52 -4.16 1.51 -20.52
N ASP A 53 -3.33 1.91 -19.54
CA ASP A 53 -1.89 1.66 -19.55
C ASP A 53 -1.61 0.16 -19.62
N ASN A 54 -2.27 -0.65 -18.78
CA ASN A 54 -2.12 -2.12 -18.82
C ASN A 54 -2.54 -2.73 -20.16
N ALA A 55 -3.56 -2.17 -20.83
CA ALA A 55 -4.00 -2.65 -22.14
C ALA A 55 -3.00 -2.29 -23.24
N LEU A 56 -2.44 -1.08 -23.21
CA LEU A 56 -1.42 -0.63 -24.15
C LEU A 56 -0.11 -1.41 -23.97
N ASP A 57 0.32 -1.64 -22.73
CA ASP A 57 1.49 -2.46 -22.40
C ASP A 57 1.32 -3.88 -22.94
N ALA A 58 0.14 -4.47 -22.79
CA ALA A 58 -0.16 -5.80 -23.33
C ALA A 58 -0.16 -5.84 -24.87
N CYS A 59 -0.64 -4.78 -25.52
CA CYS A 59 -0.60 -4.64 -26.98
C CYS A 59 0.84 -4.51 -27.49
N GLU A 60 1.67 -3.73 -26.79
CA GLU A 60 3.10 -3.58 -27.08
C GLU A 60 3.86 -4.91 -26.89
N GLU A 61 3.62 -5.62 -25.78
CA GLU A 61 4.24 -6.92 -25.52
C GLU A 61 3.83 -7.98 -26.56
N ALA A 62 2.58 -7.94 -27.03
CA ALA A 62 2.07 -8.87 -28.04
C ALA A 62 2.44 -8.46 -29.49
N GLY A 63 2.92 -7.24 -29.72
CA GLY A 63 3.15 -6.68 -31.06
C GLY A 63 1.87 -6.51 -31.88
N ILE A 64 0.72 -6.35 -31.22
CA ILE A 64 -0.60 -6.17 -31.84
C ILE A 64 -1.02 -4.71 -31.62
N MET A 65 -1.54 -4.05 -32.65
CA MET A 65 -2.07 -2.70 -32.48
C MET A 65 -3.30 -2.71 -31.55
N PRO A 66 -3.43 -1.73 -30.64
CA PRO A 66 -4.56 -1.62 -29.73
C PRO A 66 -5.89 -1.31 -30.42
#